data_AF-A0A5Q4BCP6-F1
#
_entry.id   AF-A0A5Q4BCP6-F1
#
_cell.length_a   1.000
_cell.length_b   1.000
_cell.length_c   1.000
_cell.angle_alpha   90.00
_cell.angle_beta   90.00
_cell.angle_gamma   90.00
#
_symmetry.space_group_name_H-M   'P 1'
#
loop_
_entity.id
_entity.type
_entity.pdbx_description
1 polymer ?
#
loop_
_entity_poly.entity_id
_entity_poly.type
_entity_poly.pdbx_seq_one_letter_code
_entity_poly.pdbx_strand_id
1 'polypeptide(L)'
;MATVSNNNVLAPRSLPKIDTIPNGPISSLQPYGSLLFVSSIIAIVVLANVLERLILRVVYGDIWTDLQRPGAEKRRRSFTYYHVGAITMFTIICIGAYPSMHFLVGPANLSTDVVPGPGSRIRVGDLLFAVSQTYCAYYAFELCYRTQFASPLSIAHHIGLLAITQTALSLFGNYKRHPEATIEFYMCMIW
;
A
#
# COMPACT_ATOMS: atom_id res chain seq x y z
N MET A 1 -52.47 -4.32 -38.21
CA MET A 1 -51.68 -5.32 -37.47
C MET A 1 -50.28 -4.76 -37.33
N ALA A 2 -49.99 -4.08 -36.21
CA ALA A 2 -48.72 -3.37 -36.01
C ALA A 2 -47.69 -4.36 -35.45
N THR A 3 -46.62 -4.59 -36.21
CA THR A 3 -45.45 -5.37 -35.79
C THR A 3 -44.60 -4.53 -34.84
N VAL A 4 -44.67 -4.83 -33.55
CA VAL A 4 -43.75 -4.29 -32.55
C VAL A 4 -42.41 -5.00 -32.71
N SER A 5 -41.42 -4.30 -33.25
CA SER A 5 -40.02 -4.73 -33.29
C SER A 5 -39.42 -4.56 -31.89
N ASN A 6 -39.25 -5.67 -31.18
CA ASN A 6 -38.50 -5.73 -29.92
C ASN A 6 -36.99 -5.68 -30.20
N ASN A 7 -36.45 -4.49 -30.47
CA ASN A 7 -35.01 -4.26 -30.62
C ASN A 7 -34.36 -3.77 -29.32
N ASN A 8 -34.59 -4.45 -28.20
CA ASN A 8 -33.82 -4.23 -26.97
C ASN A 8 -32.87 -5.41 -26.72
N VAL A 9 -31.93 -5.62 -27.63
CA VAL A 9 -30.74 -6.43 -27.34
C VAL A 9 -29.86 -5.57 -26.45
N LEU A 10 -29.99 -5.74 -25.13
CA LEU A 10 -29.03 -5.21 -24.17
C LEU A 10 -27.64 -5.66 -24.63
N ALA A 11 -26.73 -4.69 -24.84
CA ALA A 11 -25.35 -4.99 -25.18
C ALA A 11 -24.80 -6.04 -24.19
N PRO A 12 -24.05 -7.06 -24.65
CA PRO A 12 -23.51 -8.08 -23.77
C PRO A 12 -22.68 -7.40 -22.69
N ARG A 13 -23.06 -7.61 -21.42
CA ARG A 13 -22.29 -7.10 -20.28
C ARG A 13 -20.88 -7.64 -20.39
N SER A 14 -19.89 -6.75 -20.40
CA SER A 14 -18.49 -7.14 -20.26
C SER A 14 -18.32 -7.91 -18.95
N LEU A 15 -17.56 -9.00 -18.99
CA LEU A 15 -17.24 -9.76 -17.78
C LEU A 15 -16.58 -8.84 -16.74
N PRO A 16 -16.82 -9.07 -15.43
CA PRO A 16 -16.08 -8.40 -14.36
C PRO A 16 -14.57 -8.49 -14.58
N LYS A 17 -13.83 -7.41 -14.25
CA LYS A 17 -12.36 -7.38 -14.39
C LYS A 17 -11.69 -8.54 -13.64
N ILE A 18 -12.19 -8.88 -12.46
CA ILE A 18 -11.68 -9.97 -11.62
C ILE A 18 -11.72 -11.34 -12.33
N ASP A 19 -12.71 -11.58 -13.20
CA ASP A 19 -12.85 -12.85 -13.95
C ASP A 19 -11.90 -12.93 -15.15
N THR A 20 -11.34 -11.80 -15.57
CA THR A 20 -10.54 -11.68 -16.81
C THR A 20 -9.08 -11.33 -16.55
N ILE A 21 -8.69 -11.19 -15.28
CA ILE A 21 -7.34 -10.75 -14.92
C ILE A 21 -6.34 -11.91 -15.09
N PRO A 22 -5.29 -11.75 -15.91
CA PRO A 22 -4.33 -12.82 -16.13
C PRO A 22 -3.42 -12.97 -14.92
N ASN A 23 -3.16 -14.21 -14.50
CA ASN A 23 -2.13 -14.47 -13.50
C ASN A 23 -0.72 -14.30 -14.10
N GLY A 24 0.17 -13.64 -13.38
CA GLY A 24 1.53 -13.37 -13.85
C GLY A 24 2.46 -12.86 -12.76
N PRO A 25 3.73 -12.57 -13.07
CA PRO A 25 4.64 -11.97 -12.11
C PRO A 25 4.18 -10.56 -11.73
N ILE A 26 4.35 -10.20 -10.45
CA ILE A 26 4.03 -8.84 -9.98
C ILE A 26 5.06 -7.82 -10.44
N SER A 27 6.34 -8.11 -10.28
CA SER A 27 7.43 -7.17 -10.55
C SER A 27 8.74 -7.93 -10.73
N SER A 28 9.65 -7.40 -11.55
CA SER A 28 11.03 -7.91 -11.60
C SER A 28 11.79 -7.65 -10.29
N LEU A 29 11.31 -6.74 -9.43
CA LEU A 29 11.87 -6.45 -8.12
C LEU A 29 11.51 -7.48 -7.06
N GLN A 30 10.60 -8.41 -7.37
CA GLN A 30 10.08 -9.36 -6.40
C GLN A 30 11.16 -10.14 -5.60
N PRO A 31 12.27 -10.62 -6.21
CA PRO A 31 13.34 -11.29 -5.47
C PRO A 31 14.00 -10.40 -4.40
N TYR A 32 13.87 -9.08 -4.52
CA TYR A 32 14.39 -8.08 -3.59
C TYR A 32 13.31 -7.54 -2.62
N GLY A 33 12.16 -8.20 -2.51
CA GLY A 33 11.04 -7.75 -1.67
C GLY A 33 11.42 -7.50 -0.21
N SER A 34 12.22 -8.40 0.38
CA SER A 34 12.72 -8.23 1.76
C SER A 34 13.64 -7.03 1.90
N LEU A 35 14.47 -6.75 0.90
CA LEU A 35 15.33 -5.57 0.88
C LEU A 35 14.51 -4.29 0.79
N LEU A 36 13.49 -4.24 -0.08
CA LEU A 36 12.57 -3.12 -0.16
C LEU A 36 11.86 -2.90 1.18
N PHE A 37 11.31 -3.95 1.78
CA PHE A 37 10.65 -3.90 3.08
C PHE A 37 11.56 -3.31 4.17
N VAL A 38 12.77 -3.86 4.34
CA VAL A 38 13.75 -3.37 5.34
C VAL A 38 14.19 -1.94 5.05
N SER A 39 14.44 -1.60 3.78
CA SER A 39 14.83 -0.24 3.39
C SER A 39 13.73 0.77 3.69
N SER A 40 12.46 0.41 3.47
CA SER A 40 11.31 1.24 3.82
C SER A 40 11.17 1.42 5.33
N ILE A 41 11.40 0.37 6.14
CA ILE A 41 11.44 0.51 7.61
C ILE A 41 12.50 1.53 8.03
N ILE A 42 13.72 1.39 7.50
CA ILE A 42 14.83 2.30 7.82
C ILE A 42 14.47 3.74 7.42
N ALA A 43 13.91 3.95 6.22
CA ALA A 43 13.48 5.26 5.77
C ALA A 43 12.43 5.89 6.70
N ILE A 44 11.44 5.11 7.17
CA ILE A 44 10.41 5.56 8.09
C ILE A 44 11.00 5.88 9.48
N VAL A 45 11.95 5.08 9.98
CA VAL A 45 12.65 5.35 11.25
C VAL A 45 13.47 6.63 11.17
N VAL A 46 14.17 6.86 10.05
CA VAL A 46 14.90 8.11 9.80
C VAL A 46 13.92 9.29 9.76
N LEU A 47 12.81 9.17 9.04
CA LEU A 47 11.75 10.19 8.98
C LEU A 47 11.23 10.54 10.39
N ALA A 48 10.92 9.53 11.20
CA ALA A 48 10.46 9.73 12.58
C ALA A 48 11.49 10.49 13.43
N ASN A 49 12.78 10.15 13.30
CA ASN A 49 13.85 10.85 14.01
C ASN A 49 14.03 12.30 13.54
N VAL A 50 13.97 12.55 12.23
CA VAL A 50 14.07 13.90 11.66
C VAL A 50 12.89 14.76 12.12
N LEU A 51 11.68 14.21 12.10
CA LEU A 51 10.48 14.89 12.59
C LEU A 51 10.61 15.24 14.06
N GLU A 52 10.92 14.26 14.91
CA GLU A 52 10.97 14.43 16.36
C GLU A 52 12.07 15.43 16.80
N ARG A 53 13.24 15.38 16.16
CA ARG A 53 14.41 16.18 16.58
C ARG A 53 14.45 17.57 15.96
N LEU A 54 13.94 17.72 14.73
CA LEU A 54 14.10 18.95 13.95
C LEU A 54 12.75 19.57 13.62
N ILE A 55 11.94 18.91 12.79
CA ILE A 55 10.80 19.55 12.14
C ILE A 55 9.71 19.92 13.16
N LEU A 56 9.34 19.01 14.05
CA LEU A 56 8.27 19.28 15.02
C LEU A 56 8.66 20.36 16.03
N ARG A 57 9.94 20.43 16.40
CA ARG A 57 10.46 21.50 17.24
C ARG A 57 10.37 22.86 16.57
N VAL A 58 10.69 22.93 15.27
CA VAL A 58 10.69 24.20 14.52
C VAL A 58 9.26 24.65 14.18
N VAL A 59 8.40 23.73 13.75
CA VAL A 59 7.03 24.06 13.29
C VAL A 59 6.07 24.32 14.45
N TYR A 60 6.19 23.55 15.53
CA TYR A 60 5.22 23.58 16.65
C TYR A 60 5.76 24.19 17.94
N GLY A 61 7.04 24.60 17.99
CA GLY A 61 7.65 25.44 19.03
C GLY A 61 7.19 25.15 20.46
N ASP A 62 6.27 25.98 20.96
CA ASP A 62 5.71 25.92 22.32
C ASP A 62 4.93 24.63 22.59
N ILE A 63 4.13 24.16 21.62
CA ILE A 63 3.36 22.91 21.73
C ILE A 63 4.32 21.74 21.89
N TRP A 64 5.39 21.71 21.10
CA TRP A 64 6.40 20.67 21.18
C TRP A 64 7.16 20.71 22.50
N THR A 65 7.45 21.92 23.01
CA THR A 65 8.12 22.11 24.30
C THR A 65 7.26 21.63 25.47
N ASP A 66 5.94 21.85 25.44
CA ASP A 66 5.01 21.27 26.43
C ASP A 66 5.01 19.74 26.38
N LEU A 67 5.04 19.15 25.19
CA LEU A 67 5.10 17.70 24.99
C LEU A 67 6.42 17.06 25.47
N GLN A 68 7.50 17.82 25.60
CA GLN A 68 8.77 17.34 26.15
C GLN A 68 8.78 17.25 27.68
N ARG A 69 7.77 17.81 28.37
CA ARG A 69 7.70 17.77 29.83
C ARG A 69 7.52 16.32 30.35
N PRO A 70 8.08 15.98 31.52
CA PRO A 70 7.85 14.68 32.15
C PRO A 70 6.36 14.35 32.28
N GLY A 71 5.97 13.11 31.98
CA GLY A 71 4.56 12.67 32.00
C GLY A 71 3.80 12.85 30.68
N ALA A 72 4.33 13.61 29.71
CA ALA A 72 3.70 13.80 28.39
C ALA A 72 4.20 12.83 27.30
N GLU A 73 5.04 11.83 27.65
CA GLU A 73 5.70 10.94 26.67
C GLU A 73 4.70 10.26 25.73
N LYS A 74 3.58 9.74 26.25
CA LYS A 74 2.54 9.11 25.44
C LYS A 74 1.97 10.09 24.41
N ARG A 75 1.71 11.35 24.80
CA ARG A 75 1.21 12.40 23.90
C ARG A 75 2.27 12.79 22.87
N ARG A 76 3.53 12.94 23.29
CA ARG A 76 4.65 13.29 22.41
C ARG A 76 4.88 12.24 21.33
N ARG A 77 5.03 10.97 21.73
CA ARG A 77 5.12 9.84 20.79
C ARG A 77 3.88 9.79 19.89
N SER A 78 2.71 10.09 20.46
CA SER A 78 1.48 10.13 19.68
C SER A 78 1.48 11.17 18.57
N PHE A 79 1.98 12.35 18.90
CA PHE A 79 2.11 13.47 17.98
C PHE A 79 3.11 13.17 16.86
N THR A 80 4.27 12.62 17.19
CA THR A 80 5.29 12.24 16.18
C THR A 80 4.76 11.18 15.22
N TYR A 81 4.21 10.08 15.73
CA TYR A 81 3.75 9.01 14.84
C TYR A 81 2.61 9.49 13.94
N TYR A 82 1.75 10.39 14.41
CA TYR A 82 0.66 10.92 13.59
C TYR A 82 1.19 11.61 12.32
N HIS A 83 2.27 12.39 12.45
CA HIS A 83 2.93 13.00 11.29
C HIS A 83 3.63 11.99 10.40
N VAL A 84 4.32 11.00 10.99
CA VAL A 84 4.96 9.91 10.23
C VAL A 84 3.92 9.17 9.40
N GLY A 85 2.77 8.82 10.01
CA GLY A 85 1.65 8.16 9.34
C GLY A 85 1.05 9.03 8.25
N ALA A 86 0.77 10.30 8.53
CA ALA A 86 0.22 11.22 7.54
C ALA A 86 1.14 11.36 6.32
N ILE A 87 2.45 11.57 6.52
CA ILE A 87 3.43 11.71 5.43
C ILE A 87 3.57 10.42 4.65
N THR A 88 3.67 9.28 5.33
CA THR A 88 3.84 7.96 4.69
C THR A 88 2.62 7.58 3.88
N MET A 89 1.41 7.72 4.45
CA MET A 89 0.16 7.43 3.75
C MET A 89 -0.08 8.38 2.58
N PHE A 90 0.21 9.67 2.74
CA PHE A 90 0.13 10.62 1.64
C PHE A 90 1.07 10.23 0.49
N THR A 91 2.31 9.83 0.80
CA THR A 91 3.27 9.35 -0.20
C THR A 91 2.78 8.09 -0.91
N ILE A 92 2.24 7.12 -0.17
CA ILE A 92 1.64 5.90 -0.73
C ILE A 92 0.47 6.24 -1.66
N ILE A 93 -0.40 7.18 -1.29
CA ILE A 93 -1.52 7.61 -2.13
C ILE A 93 -1.01 8.29 -3.41
N CYS A 94 -0.05 9.22 -3.31
CA CYS A 94 0.50 9.91 -4.48
C CYS A 94 1.12 8.95 -5.51
N ILE A 95 1.78 7.88 -5.05
CA ILE A 95 2.44 6.90 -5.92
C ILE A 95 1.46 5.80 -6.36
N GLY A 96 0.62 5.32 -5.45
CA GLY A 96 -0.20 4.12 -5.61
C GLY A 96 -1.58 4.37 -6.21
N ALA A 97 -2.16 5.56 -6.05
CA ALA A 97 -3.54 5.80 -6.48
C ALA A 97 -3.73 5.56 -7.99
N TYR A 98 -2.85 6.11 -8.82
CA TYR A 98 -2.92 5.90 -10.27
C TYR A 98 -2.76 4.42 -10.68
N PRO A 99 -1.65 3.71 -10.34
CA PRO A 99 -1.49 2.32 -10.74
C PRO A 99 -2.57 1.41 -10.16
N SER A 100 -3.06 1.66 -8.93
CA SER A 100 -4.16 0.89 -8.35
C SER A 100 -5.45 1.08 -9.16
N MET A 101 -5.85 2.31 -9.47
CA MET A 101 -7.07 2.56 -10.24
C MET A 101 -6.95 2.03 -11.68
N HIS A 102 -5.78 2.18 -12.29
CA HIS A 102 -5.53 1.69 -13.65
C HIS A 102 -5.57 0.15 -13.71
N PHE A 103 -5.17 -0.53 -12.64
CA PHE A 103 -5.23 -1.98 -12.50
C PHE A 103 -6.62 -2.52 -12.12
N LEU A 104 -7.27 -1.91 -11.13
CA LEU A 104 -8.54 -2.37 -10.56
C LEU A 104 -9.73 -2.14 -11.51
N VAL A 105 -9.81 -0.95 -12.09
CA VAL A 105 -10.95 -0.53 -12.92
C VAL A 105 -10.55 -0.40 -14.39
N GLY A 106 -9.29 -0.11 -14.66
CA GLY A 106 -8.77 0.09 -16.00
C GLY A 106 -8.40 -1.19 -16.76
N PRO A 107 -7.94 -1.05 -18.00
CA PRO A 107 -7.53 -2.17 -18.83
C PRO A 107 -6.19 -2.79 -18.41
N ALA A 108 -5.43 -2.15 -17.51
CA ALA A 108 -4.07 -2.55 -17.18
C ALA A 108 -3.98 -3.93 -16.52
N ASN A 109 -2.80 -4.52 -16.65
CA ASN A 109 -2.33 -5.67 -15.89
C ASN A 109 -1.00 -5.31 -15.19
N LEU A 110 -0.46 -6.22 -14.37
CA LEU A 110 0.76 -5.96 -13.60
C LEU A 110 1.98 -5.66 -14.48
N SER A 111 2.00 -6.12 -15.73
CA SER A 111 3.08 -5.89 -16.69
C SER A 111 2.91 -4.63 -17.55
N THR A 112 1.82 -3.88 -17.38
CA THR A 112 1.54 -2.67 -18.16
C THR A 112 2.47 -1.54 -17.74
N ASP A 113 3.06 -0.83 -18.70
CA ASP A 113 3.90 0.34 -18.42
C ASP A 113 3.07 1.51 -17.87
N VAL A 114 3.58 2.17 -16.83
CA VAL A 114 2.89 3.30 -16.18
C VAL A 114 2.90 4.55 -17.06
N VAL A 115 4.04 4.80 -17.73
CA VAL A 115 4.20 5.89 -18.69
C VAL A 115 4.53 5.28 -20.05
N PRO A 116 3.63 5.32 -21.04
CA PRO A 116 3.91 4.80 -22.37
C PRO A 116 5.02 5.61 -23.06
N GLY A 117 6.05 4.96 -23.57
CA GLY A 117 7.10 5.64 -24.32
C GLY A 117 8.37 4.80 -24.53
N PRO A 118 9.22 5.15 -25.52
CA PRO A 118 10.48 4.48 -25.73
C PRO A 118 11.35 4.58 -24.47
N GLY A 119 11.78 3.43 -23.93
CA GLY A 119 12.59 3.38 -22.72
C GLY A 119 11.81 3.39 -21.41
N SER A 120 10.48 3.30 -21.44
CA SER A 120 9.70 3.07 -20.22
C SER A 120 10.07 1.73 -19.59
N ARG A 121 10.40 1.76 -18.30
CA ARG A 121 10.82 0.57 -17.53
C ARG A 121 9.97 0.31 -16.30
N ILE A 122 9.09 1.24 -15.93
CA ILE A 122 8.31 1.16 -14.70
C ILE A 122 6.93 0.62 -15.04
N ARG A 123 6.65 -0.58 -14.54
CA ARG A 123 5.37 -1.25 -14.71
C ARG A 123 4.44 -0.97 -13.54
N VAL A 124 3.14 -1.10 -13.78
CA VAL A 124 2.09 -0.97 -12.76
C VAL A 124 2.42 -1.86 -11.56
N GLY A 125 2.82 -3.11 -11.80
CA GLY A 125 3.18 -4.04 -10.74
C GLY A 125 4.44 -3.66 -9.96
N ASP A 126 5.40 -2.94 -10.55
CA ASP A 126 6.58 -2.43 -9.81
C ASP A 126 6.17 -1.40 -8.77
N LEU A 127 5.30 -0.44 -9.16
CA LEU A 127 4.78 0.57 -8.24
C LEU A 127 3.91 -0.07 -7.17
N LEU A 128 2.97 -0.95 -7.56
CA LEU A 128 2.09 -1.66 -6.62
C LEU A 128 2.90 -2.50 -5.62
N PHE A 129 3.93 -3.21 -6.08
CA PHE A 129 4.82 -3.97 -5.20
C PHE A 129 5.56 -3.07 -4.21
N ALA A 130 6.12 -1.96 -4.69
CA ALA A 130 6.86 -1.02 -3.85
C ALA A 130 5.97 -0.33 -2.79
N VAL A 131 4.76 0.09 -3.17
CA VAL A 131 3.82 0.68 -2.20
C VAL A 131 3.31 -0.35 -1.20
N SER A 132 3.06 -1.60 -1.61
CA SER A 132 2.68 -2.67 -0.67
C SER A 132 3.80 -2.96 0.34
N GLN A 133 5.06 -3.03 -0.09
CA GLN A 133 6.18 -3.19 0.85
C GLN A 133 6.32 -2.00 1.79
N THR A 134 6.12 -0.77 1.29
CA THR A 134 6.19 0.45 2.11
C THR A 134 5.03 0.54 3.11
N TYR A 135 3.83 0.14 2.69
CA TYR A 135 2.65 0.02 3.55
C TYR A 135 2.91 -0.98 4.68
N CYS A 136 3.40 -2.18 4.36
CA CYS A 136 3.77 -3.15 5.38
C CYS A 136 4.88 -2.62 6.30
N ALA A 137 5.90 -1.93 5.76
CA ALA A 137 6.97 -1.35 6.56
C ALA A 137 6.44 -0.33 7.57
N TYR A 138 5.46 0.50 7.17
CA TYR A 138 4.80 1.43 8.07
C TYR A 138 4.08 0.74 9.22
N TYR A 139 3.28 -0.31 8.95
CA TYR A 139 2.56 -1.02 10.02
C TYR A 139 3.49 -1.81 10.93
N ALA A 140 4.60 -2.35 10.40
CA ALA A 140 5.65 -2.97 11.21
C ALA A 140 6.29 -1.93 12.14
N PHE A 141 6.63 -0.74 11.61
CA PHE A 141 7.13 0.38 12.40
C PHE A 141 6.11 0.80 13.47
N GLU A 142 4.84 0.97 13.12
CA GLU A 142 3.81 1.41 14.08
C GLU A 142 3.63 0.39 15.20
N LEU A 143 3.61 -0.92 14.88
CA LEU A 143 3.55 -1.98 15.88
C LEU A 143 4.69 -1.88 16.89
N CYS A 144 5.93 -1.66 16.43
CA CYS A 144 7.10 -1.53 17.31
C CYS A 144 7.14 -0.20 18.06
N TYR A 145 6.72 0.90 17.43
CA TYR A 145 6.78 2.24 18.03
C TYR A 145 5.68 2.44 19.08
N ARG A 146 4.55 1.75 18.94
CA ARG A 146 3.32 1.99 19.71
C ARG A 146 2.91 0.85 20.65
N THR A 147 3.65 -0.26 20.70
CA THR A 147 3.23 -1.51 21.39
C THR A 147 2.76 -1.29 22.82
N GLN A 148 3.42 -0.41 23.58
CA GLN A 148 3.09 -0.14 24.98
C GLN A 148 1.72 0.53 25.19
N PHE A 149 1.15 1.15 24.15
CA PHE A 149 -0.08 1.95 24.23
C PHE A 149 -1.19 1.49 23.28
N ALA A 150 -0.94 0.44 22.49
CA ALA A 150 -1.89 -0.09 21.53
C ALA A 150 -2.84 -1.10 22.19
N SER A 151 -4.11 -1.10 21.80
CA SER A 151 -5.07 -2.11 22.26
C SER A 151 -4.77 -3.46 21.59
N PRO A 152 -5.13 -4.60 22.22
CA PRO A 152 -4.98 -5.92 21.60
C PRO A 152 -5.67 -6.02 20.24
N LEU A 153 -6.84 -5.40 20.10
CA LEU A 153 -7.58 -5.34 18.83
C LEU A 153 -6.80 -4.57 17.75
N SER A 154 -6.18 -3.44 18.09
CA SER A 154 -5.35 -2.67 17.15
C SER A 154 -4.10 -3.45 16.73
N ILE A 155 -3.46 -4.15 17.67
CA ILE A 155 -2.30 -5.01 17.39
C ILE A 155 -2.70 -6.15 16.44
N ALA A 156 -3.78 -6.86 16.75
CA ALA A 156 -4.29 -7.95 15.93
C ALA A 156 -4.68 -7.47 14.51
N HIS A 157 -5.31 -6.30 14.41
CA HIS A 157 -5.67 -5.70 13.11
C HIS A 157 -4.44 -5.43 12.25
N HIS A 158 -3.39 -4.80 12.80
CA HIS A 158 -2.16 -4.52 12.04
C HIS A 158 -1.39 -5.80 11.68
N ILE A 159 -1.34 -6.79 12.58
CA ILE A 159 -0.73 -8.09 12.28
C ILE A 159 -1.49 -8.78 11.14
N GLY A 160 -2.83 -8.74 11.17
CA GLY A 160 -3.67 -9.30 10.12
C GLY A 160 -3.41 -8.66 8.76
N LEU A 161 -3.38 -7.33 8.70
CA LEU A 161 -3.02 -6.58 7.48
C LEU A 161 -1.65 -7.00 6.94
N LEU A 162 -0.63 -7.05 7.80
CA LEU A 162 0.71 -7.50 7.42
C LEU A 162 0.73 -8.92 6.88
N ALA A 163 0.07 -9.85 7.58
CA ALA A 163 0.04 -11.26 7.21
C ALA A 163 -0.65 -11.46 5.86
N ILE A 164 -1.80 -10.82 5.64
CA ILE A 164 -2.56 -10.93 4.38
C ILE A 164 -1.75 -10.35 3.22
N THR A 165 -1.24 -9.12 3.34
CA THR A 165 -0.46 -8.50 2.24
C THR A 165 0.82 -9.28 1.95
N GLN A 166 1.60 -9.67 2.96
CA GLN A 166 2.84 -10.42 2.73
C GLN A 166 2.57 -11.82 2.17
N THR A 167 1.48 -12.47 2.58
CA THR A 167 1.05 -13.74 1.98
C THR A 167 0.72 -13.58 0.51
N ALA A 168 -0.12 -12.60 0.14
CA ALA A 168 -0.45 -12.33 -1.25
C ALA A 168 0.80 -12.03 -2.11
N LEU A 169 1.74 -11.25 -1.58
CA LEU A 169 3.02 -10.99 -2.25
C LEU A 169 3.90 -12.24 -2.40
N SER A 170 3.88 -13.15 -1.42
CA SER A 170 4.66 -14.38 -1.46
C SER A 170 4.20 -15.37 -2.53
N LEU A 171 2.89 -15.41 -2.83
CA LEU A 171 2.31 -16.31 -3.84
C LEU A 171 2.91 -16.08 -5.24
N PHE A 172 3.24 -14.82 -5.56
CA PHE A 172 3.90 -14.49 -6.82
C PHE A 172 5.26 -15.18 -6.98
N GLY A 173 5.90 -15.61 -5.87
CA GLY A 173 7.23 -16.22 -5.88
C GLY A 173 7.26 -17.52 -6.68
N ASN A 174 6.10 -18.16 -6.81
CA ASN A 174 5.84 -19.20 -7.78
C ASN A 174 4.43 -19.09 -8.35
N TYR A 175 4.14 -17.97 -9.03
CA TYR A 175 2.83 -17.71 -9.63
C TYR A 175 2.35 -18.83 -10.58
N LYS A 176 3.26 -19.64 -11.14
CA LYS A 176 2.88 -20.79 -11.98
C LYS A 176 2.22 -21.91 -11.18
N ARG A 177 2.59 -22.10 -9.91
CA ARG A 177 1.94 -23.05 -8.99
C ARG A 177 0.75 -22.43 -8.25
N HIS A 178 0.69 -21.11 -8.21
CA HIS A 178 -0.33 -20.32 -7.54
C HIS A 178 -1.15 -19.51 -8.57
N PRO A 179 -2.10 -20.15 -9.29
CA PRO A 179 -2.96 -19.46 -10.26
C PRO A 179 -3.77 -18.31 -9.64
N GLU A 180 -3.98 -18.34 -8.33
CA GLU A 180 -4.71 -17.35 -7.53
C GLU A 180 -3.90 -16.09 -7.19
N ALA A 181 -2.57 -16.07 -7.37
CA ALA A 181 -1.70 -15.03 -6.84
C ALA A 181 -2.13 -13.59 -7.22
N THR A 182 -2.49 -13.38 -8.49
CA THR A 182 -2.94 -12.07 -8.97
C THR A 182 -4.30 -11.67 -8.42
N ILE A 183 -5.22 -12.63 -8.24
CA ILE A 183 -6.56 -12.37 -7.69
C ILE A 183 -6.47 -12.05 -6.20
N GLU A 184 -5.67 -12.79 -5.43
CA GLU A 184 -5.44 -12.52 -4.00
C GLU A 184 -4.88 -11.11 -3.80
N PHE A 185 -3.90 -10.71 -4.62
CA PHE A 185 -3.35 -9.36 -4.57
C PHE A 185 -4.36 -8.29 -5.00
N TYR A 186 -5.18 -8.58 -6.02
CA TYR A 186 -6.28 -7.71 -6.44
C TYR A 186 -7.27 -7.47 -5.30
N MET A 187 -7.65 -8.52 -4.57
CA MET A 187 -8.55 -8.44 -3.42
C MET A 187 -7.92 -7.63 -2.27
N CYS A 188 -6.62 -7.78 -2.03
CA CYS A 188 -5.89 -6.98 -1.03
C CYS A 188 -5.91 -5.48 -1.30
N MET A 189 -6.13 -5.03 -2.53
CA MET A 189 -6.21 -3.61 -2.86
C MET A 189 -7.62 -3.02 -2.68
N ILE A 190 -8.64 -3.88 -2.59
CA ILE A 190 -10.03 -3.48 -2.36
C ILE A 190 -10.37 -3.52 -0.86
N TRP A 191 -9.77 -4.46 -0.14
CA TRP A 191 -9.98 -4.68 1.30
C TRP A 191 -9.22 -3.66 2.15
#